data_AF-A0A7K4A2P3-F1
#
_entry.id   AF-A0A7K4A2P3-F1
#
_cell.length_a   1.000
_cell.length_b   1.000
_cell.length_c   1.000
_cell.angle_alpha   90.00
_cell.angle_beta   90.00
_cell.angle_gamma   90.00
#
_symmetry.space_group_name_H-M   'P 1'
#
loop_
_entity.id
_entity.type
_entity.pdbx_description
1 polymer ?
#
loop_
_entity_poly.entity_id
_entity_poly.type
_entity_poly.pdbx_seq_one_letter_code
_entity_poly.pdbx_strand_id
1 'polypeptide(L)'
;LTPVSRREGFVAAQNILGRDEVMDYAAVPQSMSLFNEYAFVETDTSCAATASLPGPAGPGTFWAVPSGMTGFAKVSVDPETGHLCGVESVGPAAGIIAAYQAFLMRQGIGIYEFDKFFEVHPMTDGVYPLMKFMAGKLERKPP
;
A
#
# COMPACT_ATOMS: atom_id res chain seq x y z
N LEU A 1 5.46 -6.87 -15.38
CA LEU A 1 6.39 -6.62 -14.24
C LEU A 1 7.18 -7.89 -13.96
N THR A 2 8.49 -7.82 -13.67
CA THR A 2 9.32 -9.01 -13.38
C THR A 2 8.73 -9.97 -12.33
N PRO A 3 8.22 -9.53 -11.16
CA PRO A 3 7.61 -10.44 -10.19
C PRO A 3 6.32 -11.11 -10.69
N VAL A 4 5.53 -10.42 -11.52
CA VAL A 4 4.31 -10.99 -12.13
C VAL A 4 4.68 -12.11 -13.09
N SER A 5 5.58 -11.85 -14.04
CA SER A 5 6.04 -12.88 -15.00
C SER A 5 6.67 -14.09 -14.32
N ARG A 6 7.38 -13.88 -13.20
CA ARG A 6 7.89 -14.98 -12.38
C ARG A 6 6.76 -15.86 -11.84
N ARG A 7 5.71 -15.26 -11.25
CA ARG A 7 4.58 -16.01 -10.70
C ARG A 7 3.76 -16.68 -11.80
N GLU A 8 3.54 -16.02 -12.93
CA GLU A 8 2.90 -16.61 -14.11
C GLU A 8 3.66 -17.85 -14.61
N GLY A 9 5.00 -17.81 -14.62
CA GLY A 9 5.82 -18.98 -14.94
C GLY A 9 5.61 -20.16 -13.97
N PHE A 10 5.46 -19.89 -12.67
CA PHE A 10 5.10 -20.93 -11.70
C PHE A 10 3.69 -21.49 -11.96
N VAL A 11 2.70 -20.63 -12.19
CA VAL A 11 1.32 -21.06 -12.51
C VAL A 11 1.31 -21.94 -13.77
N ALA A 12 2.01 -21.52 -14.82
CA ALA A 12 2.15 -22.31 -16.05
C ALA A 12 2.78 -23.68 -15.79
N ALA A 13 3.86 -23.74 -15.00
CA ALA A 13 4.49 -25.02 -14.62
C ALA A 13 3.55 -25.93 -13.82
N GLN A 14 2.77 -25.37 -12.88
CA GLN A 14 1.78 -26.12 -12.11
C GLN A 14 0.69 -26.73 -13.01
N ASN A 15 0.22 -25.96 -14.00
CA ASN A 15 -0.79 -26.42 -14.94
C ASN A 15 -0.25 -27.48 -15.92
N ILE A 16 1.02 -27.38 -16.35
CA ILE A 16 1.70 -28.44 -17.12
C ILE A 16 1.76 -29.77 -16.32
N LEU A 17 1.92 -29.69 -15.00
CA LEU A 17 1.91 -30.84 -14.10
C LEU A 17 0.48 -31.35 -13.77
N GLY A 18 -0.56 -30.83 -14.44
CA GLY A 18 -1.94 -31.25 -14.28
C GLY A 18 -2.64 -30.69 -13.04
N ARG A 19 -2.10 -29.63 -12.42
CA ARG A 19 -2.81 -28.86 -11.38
C ARG A 19 -3.75 -27.85 -12.03
N ASP A 20 -4.75 -27.40 -11.28
CA ASP A 20 -5.68 -26.34 -11.69
C ASP A 20 -5.36 -25.06 -10.93
N GLU A 21 -4.23 -24.44 -11.26
CA GLU A 21 -3.76 -23.21 -10.63
C GLU A 21 -4.16 -22.00 -11.48
N VAL A 22 -4.80 -21.02 -10.84
CA VAL A 22 -5.17 -19.74 -11.46
C VAL A 22 -4.28 -18.64 -10.89
N MET A 23 -3.79 -17.76 -11.76
CA MET A 23 -3.00 -16.61 -11.35
C MET A 23 -3.89 -15.58 -10.63
N ASP A 24 -3.51 -15.22 -9.41
CA ASP A 24 -4.11 -14.13 -8.67
C ASP A 24 -3.38 -12.81 -8.94
N TYR A 25 -4.07 -11.89 -9.61
CA TYR A 25 -3.59 -10.55 -9.94
C TYR A 25 -4.05 -9.47 -8.95
N ALA A 26 -4.79 -9.82 -7.90
CA ALA A 26 -5.24 -8.84 -6.91
C ALA A 26 -4.05 -8.16 -6.24
N ALA A 27 -4.09 -6.83 -6.06
CA ALA A 27 -3.11 -6.06 -5.30
C ALA A 27 -1.65 -6.28 -5.73
N VAL A 28 -1.33 -6.23 -7.03
CA VAL A 28 0.06 -6.30 -7.50
C VAL A 28 0.77 -4.95 -7.25
N PRO A 29 1.84 -4.92 -6.43
CA PRO A 29 2.58 -3.69 -6.17
C PRO A 29 3.44 -3.30 -7.39
N GLN A 30 3.55 -2.00 -7.61
CA GLN A 30 4.26 -1.38 -8.73
C GLN A 30 5.14 -0.25 -8.21
N SER A 31 6.23 0.04 -8.91
CA SER A 31 7.07 1.19 -8.59
C SER A 31 7.74 1.79 -9.82
N MET A 32 8.13 3.05 -9.66
CA MET A 32 8.92 3.84 -10.61
C MET A 32 10.07 4.51 -9.87
N SER A 33 11.29 4.31 -10.36
CA SER A 33 12.48 4.96 -9.83
C SER A 33 12.51 6.42 -10.27
N LEU A 34 12.17 7.33 -9.36
CA LEU A 34 12.34 8.78 -9.51
C LEU A 34 13.35 9.28 -8.47
N PHE A 35 13.46 10.60 -8.30
CA PHE A 35 14.32 11.18 -7.25
C PHE A 35 14.01 10.60 -5.85
N ASN A 36 12.72 10.54 -5.53
CA ASN A 36 12.19 9.66 -4.49
C ASN A 36 11.47 8.50 -5.19
N GLU A 37 11.58 7.29 -4.68
CA GLU A 37 10.82 6.16 -5.22
C GLU A 37 9.33 6.47 -5.16
N TYR A 38 8.62 6.26 -6.27
CA TYR A 38 7.16 6.24 -6.30
C TYR A 38 6.72 4.79 -6.37
N ALA A 39 5.88 4.35 -5.46
CA ALA A 39 5.33 3.01 -5.48
C ALA A 39 3.85 3.02 -5.09
N PHE A 40 3.11 2.08 -5.66
CA PHE A 40 1.67 2.00 -5.46
C PHE A 40 1.17 0.57 -5.59
N VAL A 41 0.00 0.34 -5.01
CA VAL A 41 -0.79 -0.89 -5.19
C VAL A 41 -2.25 -0.48 -5.25
N GLU A 42 -3.01 -1.09 -6.15
CA GLU A 42 -4.43 -0.81 -6.35
C GLU A 42 -5.19 -2.13 -6.57
N THR A 43 -6.48 -2.11 -6.27
CA THR A 43 -7.46 -3.16 -6.59
C THR A 43 -8.42 -2.66 -7.67
N ASP A 44 -9.04 -3.57 -8.40
CA ASP A 44 -10.03 -3.24 -9.44
C ASP A 44 -11.36 -2.68 -8.87
N THR A 45 -11.53 -2.71 -7.55
CA THR A 45 -12.73 -2.19 -6.88
C THR A 45 -12.78 -0.67 -6.99
N SER A 46 -13.89 -0.13 -7.52
CA SER A 46 -14.14 1.31 -7.53
C SER A 46 -14.35 1.81 -6.11
N CYS A 47 -13.50 2.71 -5.63
CA CYS A 47 -13.51 3.14 -4.23
C CYS A 47 -13.96 4.58 -4.03
N ALA A 48 -14.56 4.82 -2.87
CA ALA A 48 -15.32 6.04 -2.60
C ALA A 48 -14.58 7.05 -1.71
N ALA A 49 -13.71 6.60 -0.78
CA ALA A 49 -13.05 7.48 0.18
C ALA A 49 -11.53 7.47 0.01
N THR A 50 -10.93 8.65 -0.04
CA THR A 50 -9.47 8.82 -0.15
C THR A 50 -8.96 9.85 0.84
N ALA A 51 -7.73 9.66 1.31
CA ALA A 51 -7.02 10.65 2.10
C ALA A 51 -5.55 10.68 1.66
N SER A 52 -4.94 11.85 1.72
CA SER A 52 -3.53 12.03 1.36
C SER A 52 -2.85 13.03 2.29
N LEU A 53 -1.52 12.94 2.36
CA LEU A 53 -0.68 13.88 3.08
C LEU A 53 0.70 14.03 2.41
N PRO A 54 1.37 15.18 2.61
CA PRO A 54 2.79 15.31 2.29
C PRO A 54 3.61 14.28 3.07
N GLY A 55 4.60 13.68 2.44
CA GLY A 55 5.40 12.61 3.04
C GLY A 55 6.05 13.06 4.36
N PRO A 56 5.95 12.28 5.45
CA PRO A 56 6.64 12.58 6.68
C PRO A 56 8.15 12.68 6.46
N ALA A 57 8.79 13.63 7.14
CA ALA A 57 10.23 13.72 7.14
C ALA A 57 10.84 12.62 8.02
N GLY A 58 11.86 11.94 7.51
CA GLY A 58 12.53 10.85 8.23
C GLY A 58 13.90 10.53 7.63
N PRO A 59 14.45 9.33 7.89
CA PRO A 59 15.70 8.89 7.26
C PRO A 59 15.64 9.05 5.74
N GLY A 60 16.61 9.74 5.15
CA GLY A 60 16.67 10.03 3.71
C GLY A 60 15.98 11.32 3.26
N THR A 61 14.98 11.83 3.99
CA THR A 61 14.24 13.07 3.62
C THR A 61 14.26 14.17 4.67
N PHE A 62 14.86 13.94 5.85
CA PHE A 62 14.90 14.93 6.95
C PHE A 62 15.45 16.29 6.49
N TRP A 63 16.54 16.29 5.73
CA TRP A 63 17.15 17.53 5.21
C TRP A 63 16.41 18.13 4.01
N ALA A 64 15.39 17.45 3.47
CA ALA A 64 14.54 17.95 2.40
C ALA A 64 13.31 18.72 2.93
N VAL A 65 13.15 18.84 4.26
CA VAL A 65 12.07 19.64 4.87
C VAL A 65 12.04 21.10 4.38
N PRO A 66 13.17 21.84 4.29
CA PRO A 66 13.13 23.24 3.86
C PRO A 66 12.65 23.43 2.40
N SER A 67 12.84 22.43 1.55
CA SER A 67 12.38 22.44 0.15
C SER A 67 11.00 21.83 -0.02
N GLY A 68 10.40 21.26 1.04
CA GLY A 68 9.14 20.53 0.97
C GLY A 68 9.21 19.21 0.20
N MET A 69 10.41 18.73 -0.17
CA MET A 69 10.60 17.52 -0.99
C MET A 69 10.68 16.25 -0.13
N THR A 70 9.77 16.10 0.83
CA THR A 70 9.77 14.98 1.78
C THR A 70 8.98 13.77 1.32
N GLY A 71 8.22 13.90 0.23
CA GLY A 71 7.47 12.80 -0.39
C GLY A 71 5.96 13.04 -0.37
N PHE A 72 5.19 11.96 -0.47
CA PHE A 72 3.74 11.96 -0.53
C PHE A 72 3.20 10.59 -0.09
N ALA A 73 2.00 10.57 0.48
CA ALA A 73 1.25 9.34 0.68
C ALA A 73 -0.23 9.55 0.40
N LYS A 74 -0.89 8.52 -0.11
CA LYS A 74 -2.35 8.46 -0.27
C LYS A 74 -2.85 7.05 0.00
N VAL A 75 -4.03 6.97 0.62
CA VAL A 75 -4.77 5.72 0.80
C VAL A 75 -6.17 5.87 0.22
N SER A 76 -6.66 4.79 -0.38
CA SER A 76 -8.01 4.64 -0.91
C SER A 76 -8.68 3.48 -0.18
N VAL A 77 -9.90 3.69 0.32
CA VAL A 77 -10.59 2.75 1.21
C VAL A 77 -12.05 2.60 0.78
N ASP A 78 -12.57 1.38 0.91
CA ASP A 78 -14.00 1.12 0.91
C ASP A 78 -14.60 1.57 2.26
N PRO A 79 -15.48 2.59 2.29
CA PRO A 79 -16.05 3.10 3.53
C PRO A 79 -17.00 2.12 4.22
N GLU A 80 -17.50 1.09 3.51
CA GLU A 80 -18.40 0.11 4.11
C GLU A 80 -17.64 -0.96 4.87
N THR A 81 -16.54 -1.45 4.30
CA THR A 81 -15.77 -2.58 4.86
C THR A 81 -14.52 -2.14 5.61
N GLY A 82 -13.97 -0.96 5.31
CA GLY A 82 -12.65 -0.52 5.78
C GLY A 82 -11.48 -1.20 5.07
N HIS A 83 -11.73 -2.03 4.06
CA HIS A 83 -10.68 -2.62 3.25
C HIS A 83 -9.99 -1.56 2.37
N LEU A 84 -8.68 -1.73 2.21
CA LEU A 84 -7.89 -0.89 1.33
C LEU A 84 -8.15 -1.27 -0.13
N CYS A 85 -8.35 -0.25 -0.94
CA CYS A 85 -8.41 -0.36 -2.39
C CYS A 85 -7.14 0.10 -3.06
N GLY A 86 -6.35 0.92 -2.37
CA GLY A 86 -5.09 1.35 -2.91
C GLY A 86 -4.25 2.13 -1.92
N VAL A 87 -2.95 2.07 -2.16
CA VAL A 87 -1.93 2.82 -1.44
C VAL A 87 -0.98 3.39 -2.47
N GLU A 88 -0.65 4.67 -2.32
CA GLU A 88 0.37 5.36 -3.08
C GLU A 88 1.39 5.95 -2.09
N SER A 89 2.67 5.78 -2.37
CA SER A 89 3.76 6.27 -1.54
C SER A 89 4.87 6.86 -2.42
N VAL A 90 5.34 8.04 -2.06
CA VAL A 90 6.53 8.67 -2.64
C VAL A 90 7.49 8.96 -1.50
N GLY A 91 8.69 8.40 -1.55
CA GLY A 91 9.70 8.60 -0.51
C GLY A 91 10.66 7.43 -0.38
N PRO A 92 11.63 7.52 0.56
CA PRO A 92 12.47 6.39 0.91
C PRO A 92 11.62 5.18 1.29
N ALA A 93 11.98 4.02 0.73
CA ALA A 93 11.33 2.73 0.96
C ALA A 93 9.87 2.63 0.47
N ALA A 94 9.41 3.51 -0.44
CA ALA A 94 8.07 3.43 -1.00
C ALA A 94 7.74 2.05 -1.59
N GLY A 95 8.69 1.40 -2.28
CA GLY A 95 8.49 0.07 -2.86
C GLY A 95 8.30 -1.01 -1.80
N ILE A 96 8.99 -0.90 -0.66
CA ILE A 96 8.80 -1.79 0.49
C ILE A 96 7.41 -1.57 1.09
N ILE A 97 7.01 -0.31 1.27
CA ILE A 97 5.69 0.06 1.79
C ILE A 97 4.60 -0.53 0.88
N ALA A 98 4.64 -0.26 -0.43
CA ALA A 98 3.67 -0.80 -1.39
C ALA A 98 3.62 -2.33 -1.39
N ALA A 99 4.78 -3.01 -1.30
CA ALA A 99 4.84 -4.47 -1.25
C ALA A 99 4.21 -5.06 0.03
N TYR A 100 4.46 -4.47 1.20
CA TYR A 100 3.83 -4.91 2.44
C TYR A 100 2.33 -4.60 2.45
N GLN A 101 1.91 -3.44 1.94
CA GLN A 101 0.48 -3.13 1.85
C GLN A 101 -0.24 -4.06 0.90
N ALA A 102 0.36 -4.38 -0.25
CA ALA A 102 -0.14 -5.41 -1.15
C ALA A 102 -0.32 -6.78 -0.48
N PHE A 103 0.57 -7.16 0.44
CA PHE A 103 0.44 -8.38 1.22
C PHE A 103 -0.74 -8.30 2.22
N LEU A 104 -0.83 -7.21 3.00
CA LEU A 104 -1.91 -7.00 3.98
C LEU A 104 -3.29 -6.92 3.32
N MET A 105 -3.40 -6.25 2.17
CA MET A 105 -4.60 -6.18 1.35
C MET A 105 -5.12 -7.57 0.96
N ARG A 106 -4.22 -8.48 0.56
CA ARG A 106 -4.59 -9.88 0.25
C ARG A 106 -5.06 -10.67 1.45
N GLN A 107 -4.69 -10.26 2.67
CA GLN A 107 -5.18 -10.86 3.91
C GLN A 107 -6.49 -10.22 4.41
N GLY A 108 -7.06 -9.26 3.67
CA GLY A 108 -8.24 -8.50 4.10
C GLY A 108 -7.96 -7.56 5.28
N ILE A 109 -6.69 -7.26 5.56
CA ILE A 109 -6.32 -6.34 6.63
C ILE A 109 -6.52 -4.90 6.12
N GLY A 110 -7.38 -4.16 6.80
CA GLY A 110 -7.83 -2.82 6.43
C GLY A 110 -7.42 -1.76 7.44
N ILE A 111 -8.12 -0.62 7.40
CA ILE A 111 -7.80 0.54 8.26
C ILE A 111 -8.02 0.26 9.75
N TYR A 112 -8.98 -0.60 10.10
CA TYR A 112 -9.37 -0.82 11.50
C TYR A 112 -8.32 -1.61 12.29
N GLU A 113 -7.45 -2.37 11.61
CA GLU A 113 -6.33 -3.07 12.24
C GLU A 113 -5.17 -2.13 12.61
N PHE A 114 -5.14 -0.91 12.05
CA PHE A 114 -4.08 0.07 12.29
C PHE A 114 -4.28 0.96 13.51
N ASP A 115 -5.45 0.89 14.17
CA ASP A 115 -5.74 1.66 15.40
C ASP A 115 -4.69 1.42 16.50
N LYS A 116 -4.22 0.19 16.64
CA LYS A 116 -3.20 -0.22 17.63
C LYS A 116 -1.80 -0.42 17.03
N PHE A 117 -1.57 0.05 15.81
CA PHE A 117 -0.27 -0.06 15.16
C PHE A 117 0.78 0.77 15.90
N PHE A 118 1.93 0.15 16.22
CA PHE A 118 3.10 0.84 16.75
C PHE A 118 4.09 1.11 15.62
N GLU A 119 4.33 2.38 15.37
CA GLU A 119 5.33 2.81 14.40
C GLU A 119 6.76 2.82 14.98
N VAL A 120 7.73 2.74 14.07
CA VAL A 120 9.10 3.18 14.34
C VAL A 120 9.17 4.67 14.10
N HIS A 121 9.85 5.41 14.99
CA HIS A 121 10.03 6.85 14.86
C HIS A 121 11.52 7.25 14.92
N PRO A 122 12.01 8.11 14.02
CA PRO A 122 11.32 8.73 12.88
C PRO A 122 11.20 7.79 11.65
N MET A 123 10.16 7.97 10.83
CA MET A 123 9.98 7.23 9.57
C MET A 123 9.36 8.10 8.47
N THR A 124 9.57 7.71 7.21
CA THR A 124 9.06 8.41 6.01
C THR A 124 7.73 7.87 5.51
N ASP A 125 7.18 6.85 6.18
CA ASP A 125 5.92 6.22 5.80
C ASP A 125 4.72 7.08 6.20
N GLY A 126 4.07 7.67 5.21
CA GLY A 126 2.82 8.41 5.40
C GLY A 126 1.56 7.54 5.36
N VAL A 127 1.67 6.24 5.11
CA VAL A 127 0.51 5.36 4.91
C VAL A 127 -0.15 5.02 6.26
N TYR A 128 0.62 4.55 7.26
CA TYR A 128 0.05 4.19 8.55
C TYR A 128 -0.72 5.33 9.27
N PRO A 129 -0.28 6.62 9.28
CA PRO A 129 -1.05 7.68 9.91
C PRO A 129 -2.33 7.99 9.11
N LEU A 130 -2.31 7.84 7.79
CA LEU A 130 -3.52 7.95 6.97
C LEU A 130 -4.51 6.83 7.30
N MET A 131 -4.03 5.59 7.53
CA MET A 131 -4.91 4.50 7.95
C MET A 131 -5.55 4.78 9.32
N LYS A 132 -4.76 5.23 10.31
CA LYS A 132 -5.27 5.66 11.62
C LYS A 132 -6.29 6.78 11.50
N PHE A 133 -6.01 7.78 10.65
CA PHE A 133 -6.91 8.90 10.39
C PHE A 133 -8.24 8.43 9.76
N MET A 134 -8.16 7.58 8.74
CA MET A 134 -9.35 7.03 8.07
C MET A 134 -10.17 6.14 9.01
N ALA A 135 -9.53 5.33 9.85
CA ALA A 135 -10.20 4.51 10.87
C ALA A 135 -10.95 5.36 11.91
N GLY A 136 -10.41 6.52 12.28
CA GLY A 136 -11.09 7.46 13.17
C GLY A 136 -12.20 8.28 12.48
N LYS A 137 -12.19 8.36 11.14
CA LYS A 137 -13.19 9.09 10.35
C LYS A 137 -14.34 8.22 9.88
N LEU A 138 -14.08 6.93 9.62
CA LEU A 138 -15.06 5.97 9.14
C LEU A 138 -15.59 5.16 10.33
N GLU A 139 -16.91 5.02 10.41
CA GLU A 139 -17.51 4.21 11.46
C GLU A 139 -17.32 2.72 11.16
N ARG A 140 -16.73 1.99 12.12
CA ARG A 140 -16.66 0.53 12.04
C ARG A 140 -18.07 -0.04 12.18
N LYS A 141 -18.66 -0.48 11.07
CA LYS A 141 -19.90 -1.25 11.12
C LYS A 141 -19.62 -2.62 11.77
N PRO A 142 -20.47 -3.08 12.70
CA PRO A 142 -20.34 -4.43 13.24
C PRO A 142 -20.53 -5.48 12.13
N PRO A 143 -19.90 -6.66 12.26
CA PRO A 143 -19.99 -7.74 11.28
C PRO A 143 -21.39 -8.32 11.14
#